data_AF-A0A915C689-F1
#
_entry.id   AF-A0A915C689-F1
#
_cell.length_a   1.000
_cell.length_b   1.000
_cell.length_c   1.000
_cell.angle_alpha   90.00
_cell.angle_beta   90.00
_cell.angle_gamma   90.00
#
_symmetry.space_group_name_H-M   'P 1'
#
loop_
_entity.id
_entity.type
_entity.pdbx_description
1 polymer ?
#
loop_
_entity_poly.entity_id
_entity_poly.type
_entity_poly.pdbx_seq_one_letter_code
_entity_poly.pdbx_strand_id
1 'polypeptide(L)'
;MKRSANLHFKPIRDRLRKLGITIPASIRDLRSLKTPPLEALSFTHLYHLCRIHHIIPFMGVRHLHRRANALRQLDRHLLHSEAVDAMSDQQLYLQLYLRRLQYYGMTIDEMRVLLKKWVHYSSAPGLKTSEYLHAPALFQHKTIHGLL
;
A
#
# COMPACT_ATOMS: atom_id res chain seq x y z
N MET A 1 10.34 -2.96 14.43
CA MET A 1 9.17 -2.31 13.79
C MET A 1 8.00 -3.24 13.41
N LYS A 2 8.08 -4.58 13.58
CA LYS A 2 7.02 -5.53 13.16
C LYS A 2 5.67 -5.40 13.91
N ARG A 3 5.68 -5.06 15.21
CA ARG A 3 4.45 -5.00 16.02
C ARG A 3 3.53 -3.82 15.67
N SER A 4 4.06 -2.62 15.48
CA SER A 4 3.22 -1.40 15.39
C SER A 4 2.40 -1.29 14.10
N ALA A 5 2.95 -1.68 12.94
CA ALA A 5 2.20 -1.64 11.69
C ALA A 5 1.13 -2.75 11.61
N ASN A 6 1.43 -3.96 12.12
CA ASN A 6 0.46 -5.06 12.18
C ASN A 6 -0.77 -4.74 13.04
N LEU A 7 -0.62 -3.93 14.11
CA LEU A 7 -1.75 -3.46 14.93
C LEU A 7 -2.81 -2.69 14.14
N HIS A 8 -2.43 -2.07 13.03
CA HIS A 8 -3.34 -1.29 12.20
C HIS A 8 -3.71 -2.03 10.91
N PHE A 9 -2.86 -2.93 10.42
CA PHE A 9 -3.20 -3.77 9.27
C PHE A 9 -4.29 -4.79 9.59
N LYS A 10 -4.24 -5.42 10.76
CA LYS A 10 -5.21 -6.45 11.16
C LYS A 10 -6.66 -5.92 11.16
N PRO A 11 -6.99 -4.80 11.83
CA PRO A 11 -8.35 -4.26 11.80
C PRO A 11 -8.87 -3.94 10.39
N ILE A 12 -7.98 -3.44 9.51
CA ILE A 12 -8.34 -3.17 8.11
C ILE A 12 -8.65 -4.47 7.37
N ARG A 13 -7.76 -5.47 7.46
CA ARG A 13 -7.94 -6.78 6.83
C ARG A 13 -9.23 -7.44 7.27
N ASP A 14 -9.50 -7.47 8.57
CA ASP A 14 -10.67 -8.12 9.15
C ASP A 14 -11.98 -7.48 8.67
N ARG A 15 -12.02 -6.14 8.54
CA ARG A 15 -13.16 -5.45 7.95
C ARG A 15 -13.33 -5.73 6.46
N LEU A 16 -12.26 -5.71 5.69
CA LEU A 16 -12.34 -5.96 4.26
C LEU A 16 -12.74 -7.42 3.94
N ARG A 17 -12.33 -8.39 4.77
CA ARG A 17 -12.85 -9.78 4.68
C ARG A 17 -14.35 -9.86 4.90
N LYS A 18 -14.90 -9.12 5.86
CA LYS A 18 -16.35 -9.05 6.10
C LYS A 18 -17.13 -8.47 4.91
N LEU A 19 -16.45 -7.71 4.04
CA LEU A 19 -17.00 -7.19 2.79
C LEU A 19 -16.79 -8.13 1.60
N GLY A 20 -16.31 -9.37 1.84
CA GLY A 20 -16.08 -10.38 0.80
C GLY A 20 -14.80 -10.17 -0.01
N ILE A 21 -13.87 -9.32 0.43
CA ILE A 21 -12.58 -9.15 -0.25
C ILE A 21 -11.63 -10.27 0.17
N THR A 22 -11.12 -11.00 -0.82
CA THR A 22 -10.12 -12.06 -0.61
C THR A 22 -8.79 -11.45 -0.13
N ILE A 23 -8.25 -12.03 0.96
CA ILE A 23 -6.96 -11.64 1.54
C ILE A 23 -6.15 -12.91 1.83
N PRO A 24 -4.92 -13.04 1.32
CA PRO A 24 -4.16 -12.02 0.58
C PRO A 24 -4.67 -11.82 -0.86
N ALA A 25 -4.64 -10.56 -1.32
CA ALA A 25 -4.90 -10.21 -2.72
C ALA A 25 -3.60 -10.14 -3.52
N SER A 26 -3.66 -10.42 -4.82
CA SER A 26 -2.54 -10.17 -5.72
C SER A 26 -2.42 -8.68 -6.04
N ILE A 27 -1.20 -8.19 -6.23
CA ILE A 27 -0.99 -6.81 -6.72
C ILE A 27 -1.61 -6.56 -8.09
N ARG A 28 -1.78 -7.62 -8.88
CA ARG A 28 -2.46 -7.57 -10.19
C ARG A 28 -3.95 -7.23 -10.05
N ASP A 29 -4.53 -7.59 -8.91
CA ASP A 29 -5.95 -7.49 -8.62
C ASP A 29 -6.30 -6.15 -7.94
N LEU A 30 -5.34 -5.22 -7.86
CA LEU A 30 -5.47 -3.91 -7.21
C LEU A 30 -6.75 -3.16 -7.63
N ARG A 31 -7.13 -3.24 -8.90
CA ARG A 31 -8.34 -2.59 -9.46
C ARG A 31 -9.63 -3.36 -9.20
N SER A 32 -9.54 -4.67 -8.98
CA SER A 32 -10.69 -5.49 -8.61
C SER A 32 -10.99 -5.45 -7.11
N LEU A 33 -10.16 -4.74 -6.33
CA LEU A 33 -10.46 -4.44 -4.95
C LEU A 33 -11.69 -3.55 -4.90
N LYS A 34 -12.87 -4.11 -4.64
CA LYS A 34 -14.13 -3.35 -4.52
C LYS A 34 -14.20 -2.66 -3.14
N THR A 35 -13.16 -1.92 -2.75
CA THR A 35 -13.14 -1.24 -1.46
C THR A 35 -14.11 -0.06 -1.48
N PRO A 36 -14.88 0.18 -0.40
CA PRO A 36 -15.76 1.34 -0.30
C PRO A 36 -14.98 2.66 -0.48
N PRO A 37 -15.61 3.74 -0.99
CA PRO A 37 -15.00 5.06 -1.02
C PRO A 37 -14.66 5.53 0.40
N LEU A 38 -13.69 6.44 0.54
CA LEU A 38 -13.16 6.83 1.86
C LEU A 38 -14.24 7.44 2.75
N GLU A 39 -15.17 8.18 2.16
CA GLU A 39 -16.29 8.88 2.78
C GLU A 39 -17.30 7.91 3.39
N ALA A 40 -17.40 6.69 2.87
CA ALA A 40 -18.29 5.65 3.37
C ALA A 40 -17.65 4.80 4.49
N LEU A 41 -16.37 5.02 4.80
CA LEU A 41 -15.68 4.26 5.84
C LEU A 41 -15.98 4.86 7.21
N SER A 42 -16.28 4.00 8.20
CA SER A 42 -16.45 4.46 9.58
C SER A 42 -15.16 5.11 10.12
N PHE A 43 -15.31 6.01 11.09
CA PHE A 43 -14.20 6.67 11.77
C PHE A 43 -13.07 5.73 12.23
N THR A 44 -13.38 4.59 12.87
CA THR A 44 -12.35 3.63 13.34
C THR A 44 -11.49 3.08 12.20
N HIS A 45 -12.09 2.84 11.03
CA HIS A 45 -11.37 2.34 9.87
C HIS A 45 -10.47 3.42 9.25
N LEU A 46 -11.00 4.64 9.16
CA LEU A 46 -10.22 5.80 8.74
C LEU A 46 -9.05 6.07 9.69
N TYR A 47 -9.25 5.91 11.00
CA TYR A 47 -8.18 6.00 11.98
C TYR A 47 -7.06 5.01 11.66
N HIS A 48 -7.37 3.72 11.47
CA HIS A 48 -6.36 2.72 11.14
C HIS A 48 -5.66 3.01 9.80
N LEU A 49 -6.39 3.47 8.79
CA LEU A 49 -5.83 3.83 7.49
C LEU A 49 -4.87 5.02 7.62
N CYS A 50 -5.26 6.06 8.35
CA CYS A 50 -4.40 7.19 8.69
C CYS A 50 -3.15 6.76 9.46
N ARG A 51 -3.30 5.87 10.45
CA ARG A 51 -2.16 5.36 11.23
C ARG A 51 -1.18 4.58 10.38
N ILE A 52 -1.64 3.74 9.44
CA ILE A 52 -0.75 3.04 8.50
C ILE A 52 -0.04 4.03 7.60
N HIS A 53 -0.74 5.03 7.07
CA HIS A 53 -0.15 6.01 6.16
C HIS A 53 0.64 7.12 6.85
N HIS A 54 0.77 7.08 8.19
CA HIS A 54 1.38 8.11 9.04
C HIS A 54 0.78 9.49 8.81
N ILE A 55 -0.55 9.56 8.79
CA ILE A 55 -1.35 10.78 8.64
C ILE A 55 -2.08 11.06 9.95
N ILE A 56 -2.26 12.34 10.27
CA ILE A 56 -3.08 12.79 11.41
C ILE A 56 -4.56 12.51 11.12
N PRO A 57 -5.26 11.71 11.96
CA PRO A 57 -6.61 11.23 11.66
C PRO A 57 -7.72 12.29 11.80
N PHE A 58 -7.46 13.41 12.49
CA PHE A 58 -8.48 14.42 12.82
C PHE A 58 -8.80 15.41 11.69
N MET A 59 -8.11 15.33 10.55
CA MET A 59 -8.29 16.24 9.40
C MET A 59 -9.19 15.66 8.29
N GLY A 60 -10.02 14.67 8.62
CA GLY A 60 -10.90 13.98 7.68
C GLY A 60 -10.17 13.23 6.56
N VAL A 61 -10.92 12.81 5.53
CA VAL A 61 -10.38 12.01 4.41
C VAL A 61 -9.47 12.81 3.47
N ARG A 62 -9.49 14.15 3.54
CA ARG A 62 -8.73 15.05 2.66
C ARG A 62 -7.23 14.73 2.66
N HIS A 63 -6.66 14.42 3.82
CA HIS A 63 -5.23 14.12 3.92
C HIS A 63 -4.87 12.76 3.31
N LEU A 64 -5.77 11.78 3.39
CA LEU A 64 -5.62 10.50 2.71
C LEU A 64 -5.62 10.68 1.18
N HIS A 65 -6.52 11.51 0.65
CA HIS A 65 -6.52 11.88 -0.77
C HIS A 65 -5.21 12.55 -1.19
N ARG A 66 -4.74 13.54 -0.43
CA ARG A 66 -3.46 14.21 -0.70
C ARG A 66 -2.29 13.24 -0.68
N ARG A 67 -2.24 12.34 0.31
CA ARG A 67 -1.20 11.30 0.40
C ARG A 67 -1.22 10.37 -0.81
N ALA A 68 -2.40 9.86 -1.18
CA ALA A 68 -2.53 8.99 -2.34
C ALA A 68 -2.11 9.71 -3.63
N ASN A 69 -2.52 10.97 -3.81
CA ASN A 69 -2.15 11.76 -4.99
C ASN A 69 -0.63 12.00 -5.07
N ALA A 70 0.01 12.36 -3.96
CA ALA A 70 1.46 12.54 -3.91
C ALA A 70 2.21 11.24 -4.28
N LEU A 71 1.77 10.10 -3.73
CA LEU A 71 2.39 8.81 -4.05
C LEU A 71 2.13 8.39 -5.50
N ARG A 72 0.94 8.68 -6.06
CA ARG A 72 0.65 8.40 -7.48
C ARG A 72 1.48 9.24 -8.44
N GLN A 73 1.75 10.50 -8.10
CA GLN A 73 2.65 11.33 -8.90
C GLN A 73 4.07 10.75 -8.91
N LEU A 74 4.54 10.29 -7.73
CA LEU A 74 5.81 9.59 -7.61
C LEU A 74 5.81 8.28 -8.42
N ASP A 75 4.75 7.49 -8.35
CA ASP A 75 4.64 6.24 -9.13
C ASP A 75 4.67 6.51 -10.64
N ARG A 76 3.94 7.52 -11.14
CA ARG A 76 3.99 7.89 -12.56
C ARG A 76 5.39 8.31 -13.00
N HIS A 77 6.10 9.07 -12.17
CA HIS A 77 7.47 9.46 -12.46
C HIS A 77 8.41 8.24 -12.54
N LEU A 78 8.25 7.30 -11.61
CA LEU A 78 9.02 6.05 -11.60
C LEU A 78 8.65 5.09 -12.74
N LEU A 79 7.42 5.12 -13.24
CA LEU A 79 6.98 4.26 -14.34
C LEU A 79 7.68 4.60 -15.65
N HIS A 80 7.96 5.88 -15.87
CA HIS A 80 8.52 6.40 -17.12
C HIS A 80 10.05 6.61 -17.05
N SER A 81 10.71 6.01 -16.06
CA SER A 81 12.16 6.14 -15.88
C SER A 81 12.81 4.81 -15.52
N GLU A 82 14.08 4.66 -15.89
CA GLU A 82 14.97 3.60 -15.40
C GLU A 82 15.41 3.86 -13.94
N ALA A 83 14.76 4.81 -13.24
CA ALA A 83 15.17 5.27 -11.92
C ALA A 83 15.14 4.14 -10.89
N VAL A 84 14.23 3.18 -11.01
CA VAL A 84 14.13 2.06 -10.07
C VAL A 84 15.35 1.14 -10.15
N ASP A 85 15.95 0.97 -11.34
CA ASP A 85 17.17 0.17 -11.50
C ASP A 85 18.40 0.89 -10.95
N ALA A 86 18.45 2.21 -11.11
CA ALA A 86 19.54 3.06 -10.63
C ALA A 86 19.46 3.40 -9.13
N MET A 87 18.38 3.03 -8.42
CA MET A 87 18.24 3.33 -7.00
C MET A 87 19.27 2.60 -6.14
N SER A 88 19.86 3.33 -5.21
CA SER A 88 20.60 2.73 -4.10
C SER A 88 19.67 1.96 -3.16
N ASP A 89 20.23 1.05 -2.37
CA ASP A 89 19.49 0.27 -1.38
C ASP A 89 18.69 1.16 -0.43
N GLN A 90 19.27 2.27 0.03
CA GLN A 90 18.60 3.24 0.90
C GLN A 90 17.40 3.91 0.22
N GLN A 91 17.54 4.28 -1.04
CA GLN A 91 16.42 4.84 -1.81
C GLN A 91 15.32 3.80 -1.99
N LEU A 92 15.68 2.55 -2.27
CA LEU A 92 14.72 1.45 -2.42
C LEU A 92 13.95 1.19 -1.12
N TYR A 93 14.63 1.14 0.03
CA TYR A 93 13.98 1.04 1.35
C TYR A 93 13.01 2.18 1.58
N LEU A 94 13.41 3.42 1.27
CA LEU A 94 12.55 4.59 1.42
C LEU A 94 11.30 4.50 0.53
N GLN A 95 11.45 4.11 -0.74
CA GLN A 95 10.32 3.98 -1.67
C GLN A 95 9.30 2.94 -1.18
N LEU A 96 9.77 1.78 -0.72
CA LEU A 96 8.90 0.72 -0.20
C LEU A 96 8.25 1.14 1.13
N TYR A 97 9.00 1.78 2.02
CA TYR A 97 8.51 2.32 3.28
C TYR A 97 7.40 3.37 3.08
N LEU A 98 7.57 4.30 2.14
CA LEU A 98 6.57 5.32 1.82
C LEU A 98 5.23 4.72 1.38
N ARG A 99 5.29 3.60 0.66
CA ARG A 99 4.11 2.87 0.15
C ARG A 99 3.58 1.82 1.11
N ARG A 100 4.21 1.65 2.27
CA ARG A 100 3.86 0.64 3.28
C ARG A 100 3.94 -0.79 2.76
N LEU A 101 4.79 -1.02 1.76
CA LEU A 101 5.04 -2.35 1.24
C LEU A 101 5.88 -3.14 2.24
N GLN A 102 5.57 -4.43 2.39
CA GLN A 102 6.36 -5.32 3.24
C GLN A 102 7.54 -5.84 2.44
N TYR A 103 8.74 -5.60 2.95
CA TYR A 103 10.00 -5.98 2.29
C TYR A 103 11.01 -6.66 3.22
N TYR A 104 10.59 -6.99 4.45
CA TYR A 104 11.46 -7.66 5.41
C TYR A 104 11.83 -9.06 4.91
N GLY A 105 13.12 -9.39 4.91
CA GLY A 105 13.63 -10.68 4.44
C GLY A 105 13.70 -10.83 2.93
N MET A 106 13.45 -9.75 2.17
CA MET A 106 13.74 -9.72 0.73
C MET A 106 15.19 -9.33 0.47
N THR A 107 15.72 -9.82 -0.64
CA THR A 107 16.94 -9.29 -1.29
C THR A 107 16.65 -7.95 -1.96
N ILE A 108 17.70 -7.21 -2.33
CA ILE A 108 17.58 -5.94 -3.06
C ILE A 108 16.89 -6.14 -4.41
N ASP A 109 17.20 -7.23 -5.13
CA ASP A 109 16.57 -7.52 -6.43
C ASP A 109 15.08 -7.83 -6.29
N GLU A 110 14.68 -8.59 -5.26
CA GLU A 110 13.27 -8.82 -4.94
C GLU A 110 12.53 -7.53 -4.61
N MET A 111 13.17 -6.64 -3.83
CA MET A 111 12.64 -5.31 -3.51
C MET A 111 12.45 -4.44 -4.76
N ARG A 112 13.40 -4.50 -5.69
CA ARG A 112 13.34 -3.78 -6.97
C ARG A 112 12.20 -4.30 -7.84
N VAL A 113 12.09 -5.62 -7.96
CA VAL A 113 10.98 -6.27 -8.67
C VAL A 113 9.63 -5.93 -8.04
N LEU A 114 9.54 -5.90 -6.71
CA LEU A 114 8.34 -5.50 -5.99
C LEU A 114 7.95 -4.06 -6.30
N LEU A 115 8.91 -3.12 -6.24
CA LEU A 115 8.65 -1.71 -6.52
C LEU A 115 8.22 -1.50 -7.98
N LYS A 116 8.90 -2.15 -8.95
CA LYS A 116 8.51 -2.12 -10.37
C LYS A 116 7.08 -2.61 -10.58
N LYS A 117 6.73 -3.76 -9.98
CA LYS A 117 5.36 -4.29 -10.04
C LYS A 117 4.37 -3.30 -9.44
N TRP A 118 4.66 -2.75 -8.27
CA TRP A 118 3.79 -1.75 -7.64
C TRP A 118 3.54 -0.57 -8.56
N VAL A 119 4.60 0.09 -9.01
CA VAL A 119 4.54 1.29 -9.86
C VAL A 119 3.73 1.03 -11.12
N HIS A 120 3.90 -0.14 -11.75
CA HIS A 120 3.13 -0.54 -12.91
C HIS A 120 1.62 -0.63 -12.63
N TYR A 121 1.21 -1.37 -11.59
CA TYR A 121 -0.21 -1.57 -11.29
C TYR A 121 -0.86 -0.34 -10.65
N SER A 122 -0.12 0.43 -9.85
CA SER A 122 -0.62 1.59 -9.13
C SER A 122 -0.83 2.82 -10.03
N SER A 123 -0.11 2.89 -11.14
CA SER A 123 -0.22 3.95 -12.16
C SER A 123 -1.34 3.70 -13.16
N ALA A 124 -2.01 2.54 -13.12
CA ALA A 124 -3.08 2.20 -14.03
C ALA A 124 -4.24 3.22 -13.95
N PRO A 125 -4.80 3.66 -15.09
CA PRO A 125 -5.99 4.53 -15.11
C PRO A 125 -7.17 3.91 -14.34
N GLY A 126 -7.95 4.77 -13.68
CA GLY A 126 -9.19 4.38 -13.01
C GLY A 126 -9.03 3.77 -11.61
N LEU A 127 -7.80 3.56 -11.11
CA LEU A 127 -7.58 3.11 -9.74
C LEU A 127 -8.14 4.13 -8.73
N LYS A 128 -9.02 3.69 -7.82
CA LYS A 128 -9.61 4.59 -6.81
C LYS A 128 -8.66 4.83 -5.65
N THR A 129 -8.80 5.99 -5.00
CA THR A 129 -7.97 6.36 -3.84
C THR A 129 -8.05 5.34 -2.72
N SER A 130 -9.27 4.87 -2.43
CA SER A 130 -9.49 3.85 -1.40
C SER A 130 -8.73 2.56 -1.72
N GLU A 131 -8.81 2.09 -2.96
CA GLU A 131 -8.14 0.86 -3.42
C GLU A 131 -6.63 0.96 -3.23
N TYR A 132 -6.06 2.08 -3.70
CA TYR A 132 -4.63 2.39 -3.56
C TYR A 132 -4.17 2.37 -2.08
N LEU A 133 -4.93 2.99 -1.18
CA LEU A 133 -4.54 3.13 0.22
C LEU A 133 -4.73 1.83 1.03
N HIS A 134 -5.69 0.98 0.64
CA HIS A 134 -5.90 -0.33 1.28
C HIS A 134 -4.92 -1.39 0.79
N ALA A 135 -4.41 -1.24 -0.43
CA ALA A 135 -3.56 -2.22 -1.08
C ALA A 135 -2.39 -2.75 -0.23
N PRO A 136 -1.62 -1.92 0.51
CA PRO A 136 -0.53 -2.43 1.34
C PRO A 136 -1.00 -3.32 2.50
N ALA A 137 -2.25 -3.13 2.94
CA ALA A 137 -2.88 -4.00 3.93
C ALA A 137 -3.33 -5.34 3.32
N LEU A 138 -3.57 -5.39 2.01
CA LEU A 138 -4.17 -6.53 1.33
C LEU A 138 -3.13 -7.45 0.71
N PHE A 139 -1.96 -6.90 0.36
CA PHE A 139 -0.89 -7.64 -0.27
C PHE A 139 -0.06 -8.39 0.76
N GLN A 140 0.19 -9.66 0.48
CA GLN A 140 1.30 -10.39 1.06
C GLN A 140 2.27 -10.72 -0.06
N HIS A 141 3.56 -10.45 0.18
CA HIS A 141 4.58 -11.23 -0.50
C HIS A 141 4.65 -12.57 0.24
N LYS A 142 4.70 -13.69 -0.49
CA LYS A 142 5.17 -14.93 0.12
C LYS A 142 6.62 -14.68 0.52
N THR A 143 6.87 -14.30 1.76
CA THR A 143 8.21 -14.43 2.34
C THR A 143 8.44 -15.92 2.48
N ILE A 144 9.53 -16.41 1.88
CA ILE A 144 9.96 -17.82 1.98
C ILE A 144 10.16 -18.23 3.46
N HIS A 145 10.33 -17.25 4.35
CA HIS A 145 10.19 -17.42 5.81
C HIS A 145 8.79 -17.00 6.27
N GLY A 146 7.84 -17.91 6.07
CA GLY A 146 6.45 -17.73 6.44
C GLY A 146 6.23 -17.28 7.88
N LEU A 147 5.05 -16.68 8.08
CA LEU A 147 4.43 -16.35 9.37
C LEU A 147 5.14 -15.24 10.16
N LEU A 148 4.42 -14.13 10.34
CA LEU A 148 4.11 -13.45 11.62
C LEU A 148 3.39 -12.11 11.38
#